data_AF-A0A524GHJ9-F1
#
_entry.id   AF-A0A524GHJ9-F1
#
_cell.length_a   1.000
_cell.length_b   1.000
_cell.length_c   1.000
_cell.angle_alpha   90.00
_cell.angle_beta   90.00
_cell.angle_gamma   90.00
#
_symmetry.space_group_name_H-M   'P 1'
#
loop_
_entity.id
_entity.type
_entity.pdbx_description
1 polymer ?
#
loop_
_entity_poly.entity_id
_entity_poly.type
_entity_poly.pdbx_seq_one_letter_code
_entity_poly.pdbx_strand_id
1 'polypeptide(L)' 'GEVVEAFLEISKNCLAGGDDLLLSGFGKFRVKDKKARRGRNPKTGEAMALEARRVVTFHPSCHLRDRVKG' A
#
# COMPACT_ATOMS: atom_id res chain seq x y z
N GLY A 1 16.46 -17.76 5.16
CA GLY A 1 15.08 -17.56 5.63
C GLY A 1 15.02 -16.40 6.60
N GLU A 2 15.78 -16.48 7.69
CA GLU A 2 15.77 -15.51 8.80
C GLU A 2 15.91 -14.03 8.39
N VAL A 3 16.87 -13.70 7.52
CA VAL A 3 17.08 -12.31 7.07
C VAL A 3 15.87 -11.74 6.31
N VAL A 4 15.21 -12.56 5.50
CA VAL A 4 14.01 -12.14 4.76
C VAL A 4 12.85 -11.93 5.72
N GLU A 5 12.67 -12.82 6.69
CA GLU A 5 11.62 -12.68 7.71
C GLU A 5 11.85 -11.42 8.55
N ALA A 6 13.08 -11.17 8.99
CA ALA A 6 13.44 -9.95 9.72
C ALA A 6 13.15 -8.68 8.91
N PHE A 7 13.50 -8.68 7.61
CA PHE A 7 13.18 -7.57 6.71
C PHE A 7 11.66 -7.36 6.58
N LEU A 8 10.89 -8.44 6.42
CA LEU A 8 9.43 -8.37 6.34
C LEU A 8 8.83 -7.83 7.63
N GLU A 9 9.34 -8.21 8.80
CA GLU A 9 8.85 -7.68 10.06
C GLU A 9 9.17 -6.20 10.26
N ILE A 10 10.40 -5.77 9.95
CA ILE A 10 10.76 -4.35 9.97
C ILE A 10 9.83 -3.56 9.03
N SER A 11 9.54 -4.11 7.86
CA SER A 11 8.65 -3.49 6.87
C SER A 11 7.21 -3.37 7.39
N LYS A 12 6.67 -4.42 8.02
CA LYS A 12 5.34 -4.41 8.63
C LYS A 12 5.26 -3.36 9.73
N ASN A 13 6.24 -3.30 10.63
CA ASN A 13 6.27 -2.34 11.74
C ASN A 13 6.36 -0.89 11.25
N CYS A 14 7.21 -0.61 10.26
CA CYS A 14 7.30 0.70 9.61
C CYS A 14 5.95 1.16 9.03
N LEU A 15 5.29 0.31 8.24
CA LEU A 15 4.01 0.64 7.60
C LEU A 15 2.85 0.73 8.60
N ALA A 16 2.84 -0.11 9.64
CA ALA A 16 1.85 -0.05 10.71
C ALA A 16 1.97 1.24 11.52
N GLY A 17 3.21 1.68 11.78
CA GLY A 17 3.53 2.97 12.43
C GLY A 17 3.04 4.19 11.64
N GLY A 18 2.84 4.03 10.33
CA GLY A 18 2.35 5.07 9.43
C GLY A 18 3.43 5.67 8.54
N ASP A 19 4.64 5.14 8.61
CA ASP A 19 5.76 5.59 7.80
C ASP A 19 5.74 4.98 6.40
N ASP A 20 6.29 5.72 5.44
CA ASP A 20 6.51 5.22 4.09
C ASP A 20 7.79 4.37 4.03
N LEU A 21 7.76 3.27 3.28
CA LEU A 21 8.92 2.41 3.03
C LEU A 21 9.43 2.59 1.59
N LEU A 22 10.67 3.04 1.43
CA LEU A 22 11.35 3.13 0.14
C LEU A 22 12.34 1.97 -0.03
N LEU A 23 12.11 1.13 -1.03
CA LEU A 23 13.06 0.13 -1.51
C LEU A 23 13.71 0.67 -2.77
N SER A 24 14.92 1.23 -2.63
CA SER A 24 15.63 1.88 -3.72
C SER A 24 15.76 0.94 -4.93
N GLY A 25 15.57 1.48 -6.13
CA GLY A 25 15.57 0.71 -7.39
C GLY A 25 14.34 -0.19 -7.59
N PHE A 26 13.55 -0.50 -6.55
CA PHE A 26 12.38 -1.37 -6.63
C PHE A 26 11.06 -0.60 -6.59
N GLY A 27 10.84 0.24 -5.58
CA GLY A 27 9.63 1.04 -5.46
C GLY A 27 9.38 1.58 -4.06
N LYS A 28 8.26 2.27 -3.89
CA LYS A 28 7.86 2.92 -2.64
C LYS A 28 6.49 2.44 -2.19
N PHE A 29 6.42 1.88 -0.98
CA PHE A 29 5.17 1.69 -0.26
C PHE A 29 4.83 2.99 0.46
N ARG A 30 3.58 3.44 0.28
CA ARG A 30 3.07 4.63 0.95
C ARG A 30 1.86 4.31 1.80
N VAL A 31 1.88 4.83 3.02
CA VAL A 31 0.71 4.82 3.90
C VAL A 31 -0.18 6.02 3.55
N LYS A 32 -1.48 5.79 3.37
CA LYS A 32 -2.45 6.84 3.08
C LYS A 32 -3.66 6.70 3.97
N ASP A 33 -4.03 7.78 4.63
CA ASP A 33 -5.30 7.86 5.33
C ASP A 33 -6.41 8.22 4.33
N LYS A 34 -7.46 7.40 4.34
CA LYS A 34 -8.67 7.59 3.55
C LYS A 34 -9.74 8.13 4.47
N LYS A 35 -10.29 9.30 4.13
CA LYS A 35 -11.43 9.88 4.83
C LYS A 35 -12.67 9.02 4.60
N ALA A 36 -13.56 9.02 5.60
CA ALA A 36 -14.88 8.43 5.45
C ALA A 36 -15.62 9.08 4.27
N ARG A 37 -16.34 8.28 3.51
CA ARG A 37 -17.11 8.75 2.34
C ARG A 37 -18.28 7.84 2.05
N ARG A 38 -19.24 8.35 1.28
CA ARG A 38 -20.28 7.50 0.69
C ARG A 38 -19.72 6.73 -0.50
N GLY A 39 -19.97 5.42 -0.50
CA GLY A 39 -19.72 4.50 -1.60
C GLY A 39 -21.01 3.84 -2.06
N ARG A 40 -20.88 2.84 -2.93
CA ARG A 40 -21.99 2.00 -3.38
C ARG A 40 -21.57 0.54 -3.34
N ASN A 41 -22.51 -0.34 -3.01
CA ASN A 41 -22.32 -1.76 -3.15
C ASN A 41 -22.15 -2.10 -4.65
N PRO A 42 -21.02 -2.72 -5.06
CA PRO A 42 -20.79 -3.03 -6.48
C PRO A 42 -21.83 -3.96 -7.10
N LYS A 43 -22.52 -4.78 -6.29
CA LYS A 43 -23.52 -5.76 -6.75
C LYS A 43 -24.93 -5.17 -6.85
N THR A 44 -25.35 -4.35 -5.88
CA THR A 44 -26.74 -3.83 -5.79
C THR A 44 -26.88 -2.36 -6.16
N GLY A 45 -25.78 -1.59 -6.17
CA GLY A 45 -25.78 -0.15 -6.41
C GLY A 45 -26.22 0.70 -5.21
N GLU A 46 -26.67 0.06 -4.12
CA GLU A 46 -27.16 0.74 -2.93
C GLU A 46 -26.04 1.54 -2.24
N ALA A 47 -26.41 2.67 -1.65
CA ALA A 47 -25.48 3.52 -0.93
C ALA A 47 -24.95 2.83 0.33
N MET A 48 -23.63 2.88 0.53
CA MET A 48 -22.98 2.38 1.73
C MET A 48 -22.00 3.41 2.31
N ALA A 49 -21.87 3.46 3.62
CA ALA A 49 -20.81 4.24 4.26
C ALA A 49 -19.49 3.46 4.17
N LEU A 50 -18.43 4.13 3.72
CA LEU A 50 -17.07 3.63 3.81
C LEU A 50 -16.38 4.40 4.92
N GLU A 51 -16.01 3.70 5.98
CA GLU A 51 -15.35 4.31 7.13
C GLU A 51 -13.95 4.86 6.78
N ALA A 52 -13.48 5.77 7.63
CA ALA A 52 -12.12 6.24 7.54
C ALA A 52 -11.16 5.08 7.83
N ARG A 53 -10.11 4.95 7.03
CA ARG A 53 -9.17 3.83 7.17
C ARG A 53 -7.80 4.19 6.63
N ARG A 54 -6.79 3.47 7.08
CA ARG A 54 -5.45 3.52 6.53
C ARG A 54 -5.29 2.47 5.44
N VAL A 55 -4.62 2.81 4.35
CA VAL A 55 -4.28 1.88 3.27
C VAL A 55 -2.81 1.98 2.92
N VAL A 56 -2.21 0.88 2.48
CA VAL A 56 -0.87 0.86 1.89
C VAL A 56 -1.02 0.84 0.37
N THR A 57 -0.21 1.64 -0.32
CA THR A 57 -0.15 1.69 -1.79
C THR A 57 1.29 1.51 -2.26
N PHE A 58 1.53 0.62 -3.21
CA PHE A 58 2.85 0.42 -3.81
C PHE A 58 2.99 1.22 -5.12
N HIS A 59 4.11 1.93 -5.25
CA HIS A 59 4.49 2.65 -6.46
C HIS A 59 5.80 2.04 -6.98
N PRO A 60 5.77 1.24 -8.05
CA PRO A 60 6.99 0.66 -8.61
C PRO A 60 7.92 1.76 -9.11
N SER A 61 9.23 1.55 -8.99
CA SER A 61 10.25 2.46 -9.52
C SER A 61 10.17 2.55 -11.05
N CYS A 62 10.77 3.58 -11.65
CA CYS A 62 10.95 3.63 -13.10
C CYS A 62 11.67 2.38 -13.61
N HIS A 63 12.82 2.06 -13.01
CA HIS A 63 13.61 0.88 -13.36
C HIS A 63 12.81 -0.43 -13.31
N LEU A 64 11.96 -0.65 -12.29
CA LEU A 64 11.11 -1.85 -12.23
C LEU A 64 10.04 -1.83 -13.32
N ARG A 65 9.40 -0.68 -13.57
CA ARG A 65 8.39 -0.59 -14.64
C ARG A 65 9.00 -0.83 -16.02
N ASP A 66 10.17 -0.27 -16.28
CA ASP A 66 10.84 -0.37 -17.58
C ASP A 66 11.27 -1.83 -17.83
N ARG A 67 11.82 -2.50 -16.81
CA ARG A 67 12.14 -3.94 -16.89
C ARG A 67 10.93 -4.83 -17.17
N VAL A 68 9.74 -4.45 -16.70
CA VAL A 68 8.50 -5.24 -16.91
C VAL A 68 7.86 -4.94 -18.26
N LYS A 69 8.01 -3.73 -18.79
CA LYS A 69 7.42 -3.33 -20.07
C LYS A 69 8.10 -3.97 -21.29
N GLY A 70 9.36 -4.39 -21.15
CA GLY A 70 10.18 -4.85 -22.27
C GLY A 70 10.84 -3.69 -22.99
#